data_AF-A0A915KES0-F1
#
_entry.id   AF-A0A915KES0-F1
#
_cell.length_a   1.000
_cell.length_b   1.000
_cell.length_c   1.000
_cell.angle_alpha   90.00
_cell.angle_beta   90.00
_cell.angle_gamma   90.00
#
_symmetry.space_group_name_H-M   'P 1'
#
loop_
_entity.id
_entity.type
_entity.pdbx_description
1 polymer ?
#
loop_
_entity_poly.entity_id
_entity_poly.type
_entity_poly.pdbx_seq_one_letter_code
_entity_poly.pdbx_strand_id
1 'polypeptide(L)'
;NLDEENINEAINAVGSSIVKSSLPNSLKNLFADPRMDNEKSYCKHHFWLMCKALRIFVVEENSGMMPLRGDLPDMISDSDSYVQLQNIYYEEAEKNFRRVNEIVREIASQSDIDCDHLKSSYENGKINQPVLPYSLPTYEQVRAFCKNAAFINVLDSRSLNQEYKIDMTGIETSTKNLRACCQKMINGDDYQNEKRSLDLYIIWRACERFKTEKNRYPGTNGVPENLDKLDLISRIKNLQKFYDLPDAYEVEDALVQEMCRYGACEVHSVASFMGGLAAQESIKLITGQYVPLNNTFIFDANSGGGSVFEF
;
A
#
# COMPACT_ATOMS: atom_id res chain seq x y z
N ASN A 1 28.27 25.54 -29.74
CA ASN A 1 27.37 25.61 -28.58
C ASN A 1 26.38 24.47 -28.53
N LEU A 2 25.44 24.30 -29.48
CA LEU A 2 24.44 23.22 -29.39
C LEU A 2 25.05 21.80 -29.29
N ASP A 3 26.09 21.52 -30.08
CA ASP A 3 26.78 20.22 -30.06
C ASP A 3 27.53 19.96 -28.75
N GLU A 4 28.11 20.99 -28.14
CA GLU A 4 28.80 20.86 -26.85
C GLU A 4 27.81 20.64 -25.70
N GLU A 5 26.65 21.30 -25.74
CA GLU A 5 25.59 21.12 -24.74
C GLU A 5 24.98 19.72 -24.80
N ASN A 6 24.70 19.19 -26.00
CA ASN A 6 24.25 17.81 -26.20
C ASN A 6 25.28 16.79 -25.67
N ILE A 7 26.57 16.96 -26.00
CA ILE A 7 27.63 16.07 -25.49
C ILE A 7 27.71 16.13 -23.96
N ASN A 8 27.62 17.31 -23.37
CA ASN A 8 27.63 17.46 -21.91
C ASN A 8 26.39 16.82 -21.25
N GLU A 9 25.21 16.96 -21.85
CA GLU A 9 24.00 16.27 -21.42
C GLU A 9 24.17 14.75 -21.47
N ALA A 10 24.72 14.22 -22.56
CA ALA A 10 25.01 12.80 -22.71
C ALA A 10 25.98 12.28 -21.64
N ILE A 11 27.06 13.02 -21.35
CA ILE A 11 28.02 12.67 -20.29
C ILE A 11 27.34 12.62 -18.92
N ASN A 12 26.48 13.60 -18.62
CA ASN A 12 25.74 13.65 -17.35
C ASN A 12 24.72 12.50 -17.23
N ALA A 13 24.13 12.07 -18.34
CA ALA A 13 23.13 11.01 -18.37
C ALA A 13 23.71 9.59 -18.26
N VAL A 14 25.03 9.40 -18.43
CA VAL A 14 25.69 8.08 -18.40
C VAL A 14 25.28 7.24 -17.19
N GLY A 15 25.24 7.84 -15.99
CA GLY A 15 24.91 7.14 -14.75
C GLY A 15 23.48 6.58 -14.71
N SER A 16 22.53 7.23 -15.37
CA SER A 16 21.13 6.79 -15.46
C SER A 16 20.82 5.97 -16.71
N SER A 17 21.55 6.19 -17.81
CA SER A 17 21.26 5.62 -19.13
C SER A 17 21.95 4.28 -19.36
N ILE A 18 23.09 4.01 -18.70
CA ILE A 18 23.80 2.72 -18.77
C ILE A 18 23.35 1.81 -17.63
N VAL A 19 22.04 1.62 -17.50
CA VAL A 19 21.45 0.68 -16.54
C VAL A 19 20.78 -0.43 -17.32
N LYS A 20 21.10 -1.68 -16.99
CA LYS A 20 20.46 -2.85 -17.61
C LYS A 20 18.97 -2.83 -17.28
N SER A 21 18.15 -2.77 -18.31
CA SER A 21 16.70 -2.96 -18.17
C SER A 21 16.42 -4.31 -17.52
N SER A 22 15.67 -4.28 -16.42
CA SER A 22 15.34 -5.46 -15.65
C SER A 22 13.96 -5.32 -15.04
N LEU A 23 13.33 -6.45 -14.73
CA LEU A 23 12.03 -6.49 -14.09
C LEU A 23 12.14 -6.03 -12.62
N PRO A 24 11.40 -4.99 -12.19
CA PRO A 24 11.32 -4.58 -10.79
C PRO A 24 10.88 -5.72 -9.86
N ASN A 25 11.34 -5.71 -8.61
CA ASN A 25 10.98 -6.74 -7.64
C ASN A 25 9.47 -6.75 -7.32
N SER A 26 8.81 -5.59 -7.35
CA SER A 26 7.35 -5.48 -7.22
C SER A 26 6.62 -6.33 -8.27
N LEU A 27 7.05 -6.25 -9.53
CA LEU A 27 6.47 -7.05 -10.62
C LEU A 27 6.83 -8.53 -10.53
N LYS A 28 8.05 -8.88 -10.07
CA LYS A 28 8.40 -10.28 -9.81
C LYS A 28 7.47 -10.90 -8.77
N ASN A 29 7.23 -10.17 -7.68
CA ASN A 29 6.31 -10.61 -6.62
C ASN A 29 4.88 -10.71 -7.15
N LEU A 30 4.43 -9.75 -7.96
CA LEU A 30 3.12 -9.78 -8.61
C LEU A 30 2.95 -10.99 -9.53
N PHE A 31 3.97 -11.32 -10.33
CA PHE A 31 3.91 -12.45 -11.26
C PHE A 31 3.93 -13.81 -10.55
N ALA A 32 4.47 -13.85 -9.34
CA ALA A 32 4.45 -15.01 -8.44
C ALA A 32 3.19 -15.09 -7.57
N ASP A 33 2.27 -14.12 -7.68
CA ASP A 33 1.06 -14.08 -6.86
C ASP A 33 0.11 -15.26 -7.20
N PRO A 34 -0.38 -16.03 -6.22
CA PRO A 34 -1.28 -17.16 -6.47
C PRO A 34 -2.56 -16.80 -7.23
N ARG A 35 -3.03 -15.55 -7.14
CA ARG A 35 -4.21 -15.06 -7.88
C ARG A 35 -4.00 -15.12 -9.39
N MET A 36 -2.75 -15.15 -9.86
CA MET A 36 -2.37 -15.22 -11.27
C MET A 36 -2.44 -16.63 -11.86
N ASP A 37 -2.54 -17.65 -11.02
CA ASP A 37 -2.59 -19.06 -11.44
C ASP A 37 -4.00 -19.65 -11.30
N ASN A 38 -4.89 -18.95 -10.60
CA ASN A 38 -6.29 -19.32 -10.46
C ASN A 38 -7.17 -18.56 -11.45
N GLU A 39 -7.65 -19.27 -12.48
CA GLU A 39 -8.57 -18.73 -13.51
C GLU A 39 -9.81 -18.07 -12.92
N LYS A 40 -10.41 -18.68 -11.91
CA LYS A 40 -11.57 -18.11 -11.21
C LYS A 40 -11.23 -16.83 -10.43
N SER A 41 -9.96 -16.54 -10.20
CA SER A 41 -9.49 -15.33 -9.53
C SER A 41 -9.19 -14.23 -10.55
N TYR A 42 -8.30 -14.49 -11.53
CA TYR A 42 -7.86 -13.44 -12.45
C TYR A 42 -8.94 -13.03 -13.46
N CYS A 43 -9.83 -13.94 -13.85
CA CYS A 43 -10.94 -13.64 -14.76
C CYS A 43 -12.05 -12.80 -14.12
N LYS A 44 -12.01 -12.51 -12.82
CA LYS A 44 -13.03 -11.70 -12.13
C LYS A 44 -12.70 -10.21 -12.05
N HIS A 45 -11.50 -9.79 -12.45
CA HIS A 45 -11.07 -8.40 -12.34
C HIS A 45 -10.22 -7.99 -13.54
N HIS A 46 -10.53 -6.83 -14.16
CA HIS A 46 -9.74 -6.29 -15.28
C HIS A 46 -8.26 -6.20 -14.93
N PHE A 47 -7.95 -5.76 -13.71
CA PHE A 47 -6.60 -5.66 -13.20
C PHE A 47 -5.85 -7.00 -13.30
N TRP A 48 -6.39 -8.07 -12.70
CA TRP A 48 -5.71 -9.37 -12.68
C TRP A 48 -5.66 -10.04 -14.05
N LEU A 49 -6.69 -9.84 -14.89
CA LEU A 49 -6.67 -10.29 -16.28
C LEU A 49 -5.54 -9.60 -17.07
N MET A 50 -5.40 -8.28 -16.93
CA MET A 50 -4.30 -7.52 -17.55
C MET A 50 -2.94 -7.90 -16.95
N CYS A 51 -2.84 -8.16 -15.65
CA CYS A 51 -1.62 -8.69 -15.03
C CYS A 51 -1.24 -10.03 -15.66
N LYS A 52 -2.18 -10.97 -15.82
CA LYS A 52 -1.94 -12.27 -16.44
C LYS A 52 -1.44 -12.13 -17.87
N ALA A 53 -2.08 -11.29 -18.68
CA ALA A 53 -1.64 -11.01 -20.04
C ALA A 53 -0.25 -10.37 -20.09
N LEU A 54 0.04 -9.42 -19.18
CA LEU A 54 1.35 -8.82 -19.05
C LEU A 54 2.42 -9.85 -18.65
N ARG A 55 2.12 -10.80 -17.75
CA ARG A 55 3.03 -11.88 -17.35
C ARG A 55 3.40 -12.75 -18.55
N ILE A 56 2.41 -13.17 -19.35
CA ILE A 56 2.64 -13.96 -20.57
C ILE A 56 3.53 -13.18 -21.54
N PHE A 57 3.16 -11.94 -21.86
CA PHE A 57 3.95 -11.10 -22.75
C PHE A 57 5.41 -10.96 -22.29
N VAL A 58 5.63 -10.60 -21.02
CA VAL A 58 6.97 -10.37 -20.48
C VAL A 58 7.79 -11.65 -20.44
N VAL A 59 7.23 -12.74 -19.91
CA VAL A 59 7.98 -13.97 -19.62
C VAL A 59 8.15 -14.84 -20.87
N GLU A 60 7.11 -14.96 -21.70
CA GLU A 60 7.05 -15.92 -22.78
C GLU A 60 7.42 -15.30 -24.14
N GLU A 61 7.03 -14.04 -24.38
CA GLU A 61 7.14 -13.43 -25.72
C GLU A 61 8.23 -12.35 -25.83
N ASN A 62 8.50 -11.61 -24.75
CA ASN A 62 9.37 -10.44 -24.78
C ASN A 62 10.70 -10.64 -24.03
N SER A 63 11.17 -11.89 -23.92
CA SER A 63 12.48 -12.23 -23.34
C SER A 63 12.75 -11.66 -21.93
N GLY A 64 11.71 -11.57 -21.10
CA GLY A 64 11.78 -11.01 -19.75
C GLY A 64 11.72 -9.48 -19.67
N MET A 65 11.46 -8.79 -20.79
CA MET A 65 11.43 -7.34 -20.87
C MET A 65 10.00 -6.80 -20.76
N MET A 66 9.83 -5.66 -20.09
CA MET A 66 8.54 -4.99 -19.99
C MET A 66 8.15 -4.34 -21.33
N PRO A 67 6.84 -4.11 -21.58
CA PRO A 67 6.41 -3.23 -22.66
C PRO A 67 7.11 -1.88 -22.55
N LEU A 68 7.55 -1.34 -23.69
CA LEU A 68 8.09 0.02 -23.71
C LEU A 68 7.01 1.03 -23.30
N ARG A 69 7.40 2.09 -22.58
CA ARG A 69 6.47 3.17 -22.20
C ARG A 69 6.08 4.04 -23.39
N GLY A 70 6.98 4.14 -24.37
CA GLY A 70 6.83 4.93 -25.59
C GLY A 70 7.13 6.42 -25.44
N ASP A 71 7.36 6.89 -24.21
CA ASP A 71 7.69 8.29 -23.92
C ASP A 71 9.21 8.44 -23.75
N LEU A 72 9.80 9.45 -24.39
CA LEU A 72 11.22 9.79 -24.31
C LEU A 72 11.36 11.11 -23.50
N PRO A 73 12.33 11.23 -22.57
CA PRO A 73 12.60 12.50 -21.92
C PRO A 73 13.01 13.58 -22.94
N ASP A 74 12.89 14.83 -22.55
CA ASP A 74 13.42 15.95 -23.33
C ASP A 74 14.96 15.84 -23.42
N MET A 75 15.53 16.28 -24.55
CA MET A 75 16.98 16.29 -24.77
C MET A 75 17.38 17.33 -25.82
N ILE A 76 18.61 17.84 -25.71
CA ILE A 76 19.16 18.81 -26.66
C ILE A 76 19.48 18.10 -27.98
N SER A 77 18.61 18.30 -28.96
CA SER A 77 18.71 17.71 -30.30
C SER A 77 18.08 18.63 -31.34
N ASP A 78 18.37 18.40 -32.62
CA ASP A 78 17.57 19.01 -33.68
C ASP A 78 16.16 18.43 -33.69
N SER A 79 15.18 19.24 -34.11
CA SER A 79 13.77 18.86 -34.02
C SER A 79 13.43 17.62 -34.84
N ASP A 80 14.07 17.43 -36.00
CA ASP A 80 13.77 16.30 -36.89
C ASP A 80 14.31 14.98 -36.30
N SER A 81 15.53 14.97 -35.77
CA SER A 81 16.12 13.81 -35.10
C SER A 81 15.35 13.44 -33.84
N TYR A 82 14.96 14.42 -33.01
CA TYR A 82 14.17 14.17 -31.80
C TYR A 82 12.83 13.52 -32.13
N VAL A 83 12.10 14.06 -33.12
CA VAL A 83 10.80 13.52 -33.55
C VAL A 83 10.96 12.11 -34.15
N GLN A 84 11.99 11.87 -34.97
CA GLN A 84 12.27 10.54 -35.52
C GLN A 84 12.52 9.52 -34.39
N LEU A 85 13.35 9.88 -33.41
CA LEU A 85 13.64 9.00 -32.28
C LEU A 85 12.40 8.74 -31.42
N GLN A 86 11.62 9.79 -31.12
CA GLN A 86 10.37 9.67 -30.39
C GLN A 86 9.38 8.72 -31.09
N ASN A 87 9.26 8.81 -32.41
CA ASN A 87 8.40 7.93 -33.20
C ASN A 87 8.83 6.46 -33.12
N ILE A 88 10.13 6.17 -33.12
CA ILE A 88 10.64 4.79 -32.96
C ILE A 88 10.17 4.18 -31.63
N TYR A 89 10.30 4.93 -30.52
CA TYR A 89 9.84 4.47 -29.20
C TYR A 89 8.32 4.33 -29.13
N TYR A 90 7.59 5.29 -29.71
CA TYR A 90 6.13 5.28 -29.75
C TYR A 90 5.60 4.06 -30.54
N GLU A 91 6.12 3.82 -31.74
CA GLU A 91 5.68 2.72 -32.59
C GLU A 91 5.95 1.36 -31.96
N GLU A 92 7.11 1.18 -31.33
CA GLU A 92 7.44 -0.08 -30.67
C GLU A 92 6.60 -0.30 -29.40
N ALA A 93 6.38 0.74 -28.61
CA ALA A 93 5.46 0.67 -27.47
C ALA A 93 4.03 0.31 -27.89
N GLU A 94 3.54 0.93 -28.96
CA GLU A 94 2.20 0.67 -29.51
C GLU A 94 2.05 -0.77 -30.00
N LYS A 95 3.09 -1.35 -30.62
CA LYS A 95 3.12 -2.79 -30.96
C LYS A 95 3.01 -3.65 -29.69
N ASN A 96 3.79 -3.34 -28.66
CA ASN A 96 3.74 -4.08 -27.40
C ASN A 96 2.33 -3.99 -26.77
N PHE A 97 1.70 -2.82 -26.76
CA PHE A 97 0.36 -2.61 -26.20
C PHE A 97 -0.71 -3.40 -26.94
N ARG A 98 -0.65 -3.44 -28.28
CA ARG A 98 -1.55 -4.24 -29.10
C ARG A 98 -1.38 -5.72 -28.79
N ARG A 99 -0.14 -6.22 -28.70
CA ARG A 99 0.11 -7.62 -28.37
C ARG A 99 -0.44 -8.00 -26.99
N VAL A 100 -0.22 -7.18 -25.97
CA VAL A 100 -0.80 -7.43 -24.64
C VAL A 100 -2.34 -7.44 -24.69
N ASN A 101 -2.96 -6.54 -25.45
CA ASN A 101 -4.41 -6.54 -25.64
C ASN A 101 -4.91 -7.80 -26.37
N GLU A 102 -4.20 -8.30 -27.38
CA GLU A 102 -4.51 -9.57 -28.04
C GLU A 102 -4.48 -10.73 -27.03
N ILE A 103 -3.44 -10.83 -26.20
CA ILE A 103 -3.34 -11.85 -25.14
C ILE A 103 -4.53 -11.74 -24.17
N VAL A 104 -4.95 -10.53 -23.79
CA VAL A 104 -6.17 -10.34 -22.97
C VAL A 104 -7.40 -10.95 -23.64
N ARG A 105 -7.58 -10.75 -24.95
CA ARG A 105 -8.72 -11.32 -25.70
C ARG A 105 -8.60 -12.83 -25.83
N GLU A 106 -7.41 -13.35 -26.08
CA GLU A 106 -7.11 -14.79 -26.17
C GLU A 106 -7.49 -15.50 -24.86
N ILE A 107 -7.03 -14.99 -23.71
CA ILE A 107 -7.39 -15.52 -22.38
C ILE A 107 -8.91 -15.50 -22.19
N ALA A 108 -9.54 -14.36 -22.48
CA ALA A 108 -10.99 -14.21 -22.29
C ALA A 108 -11.81 -15.19 -23.13
N SER A 109 -11.36 -15.49 -24.36
CA SER A 109 -12.03 -16.44 -25.26
C SER A 109 -11.91 -17.89 -24.79
N GLN A 110 -10.82 -18.25 -24.11
CA GLN A 110 -10.58 -19.60 -23.62
C GLN A 110 -11.35 -19.90 -22.33
N SER A 111 -11.55 -18.88 -21.51
CA SER A 111 -12.12 -19.01 -20.16
C SER A 111 -13.66 -18.98 -20.09
N ASP A 112 -14.35 -19.05 -21.24
CA ASP A 112 -15.82 -18.92 -21.33
C ASP A 112 -16.34 -17.68 -20.57
N ILE A 113 -15.54 -16.59 -20.59
CA ILE A 113 -15.91 -15.30 -19.98
C ILE A 113 -16.91 -14.66 -20.90
N ASP A 114 -18.16 -15.11 -20.80
CA ASP A 114 -19.25 -14.57 -21.59
C ASP A 114 -19.47 -13.11 -21.19
N CYS A 115 -19.12 -12.22 -22.11
CA CYS A 115 -19.21 -10.76 -21.96
C CYS A 115 -20.67 -10.28 -21.87
N ASP A 116 -21.67 -11.15 -22.11
CA ASP A 116 -23.08 -10.79 -22.12
C ASP A 116 -23.91 -11.37 -20.95
N HIS A 117 -23.36 -12.34 -20.18
CA HIS A 117 -24.16 -13.13 -19.23
C HIS A 117 -24.10 -12.75 -17.74
N LEU A 118 -23.32 -11.74 -17.34
CA LEU A 118 -23.23 -11.34 -15.92
C LEU A 118 -24.32 -10.34 -15.47
N LYS A 119 -25.56 -10.44 -16.00
CA LYS A 119 -26.75 -9.69 -15.50
C LYS A 119 -26.97 -9.91 -14.01
N SER A 120 -26.48 -8.96 -13.21
CA SER A 120 -26.92 -8.60 -11.85
C SER A 120 -27.26 -9.79 -10.93
N SER A 121 -26.26 -10.38 -10.27
CA SER A 121 -26.50 -11.12 -9.04
C SER A 121 -26.68 -10.15 -7.86
N TYR A 122 -27.79 -9.40 -7.87
CA TYR A 122 -28.35 -8.79 -6.66
C TYR A 122 -29.12 -9.88 -5.91
N GLU A 123 -28.42 -10.69 -5.11
CA GLU A 123 -29.08 -11.51 -4.10
C GLU A 123 -28.77 -10.97 -2.69
N ASN A 124 -29.84 -10.61 -1.97
CA ASN A 124 -29.84 -10.35 -0.52
C ASN A 124 -29.02 -9.16 0.01
N GLY A 125 -28.94 -8.05 -0.74
CA GLY A 125 -28.54 -6.74 -0.19
C GLY A 125 -27.13 -6.65 0.38
N LYS A 126 -26.24 -7.60 0.05
CA LYS A 126 -24.82 -7.59 0.42
C LYS A 126 -23.97 -7.58 -0.83
N ILE A 127 -23.11 -6.57 -0.96
CA ILE A 127 -22.07 -6.51 -2.00
C ILE A 127 -21.00 -7.55 -1.63
N ASN A 128 -21.14 -8.77 -2.12
CA ASN A 128 -20.12 -9.79 -1.97
C ASN A 128 -19.27 -9.82 -3.25
N GLN A 129 -18.14 -9.09 -3.20
CA GLN A 129 -17.04 -9.06 -4.18
C GLN A 129 -17.24 -8.14 -5.41
N PRO A 130 -16.17 -7.48 -5.90
CA PRO A 130 -16.24 -6.73 -7.15
C PRO A 130 -16.49 -7.69 -8.31
N VAL A 131 -17.68 -7.67 -8.87
CA VAL A 131 -17.97 -8.30 -10.17
C VAL A 131 -17.22 -7.47 -11.21
N LEU A 132 -16.61 -8.11 -12.21
CA LEU A 132 -16.13 -7.41 -13.41
C LEU A 132 -17.19 -6.38 -13.84
N PRO A 133 -16.81 -5.15 -14.26
CA PRO A 133 -17.68 -4.41 -15.17
C PRO A 133 -18.00 -5.37 -16.31
N TYR A 134 -19.27 -5.46 -16.66
CA TYR A 134 -19.88 -6.37 -17.62
C TYR A 134 -19.13 -6.59 -18.96
N SER A 135 -18.10 -5.80 -19.27
CA SER A 135 -17.28 -5.85 -20.48
C SER A 135 -15.82 -6.17 -20.18
N LEU A 136 -15.09 -6.73 -21.14
CA LEU A 136 -13.62 -6.78 -21.11
C LEU A 136 -12.98 -5.38 -21.00
N PRO A 137 -11.73 -5.25 -20.52
CA PRO A 137 -11.03 -3.97 -20.51
C PRO A 137 -10.94 -3.40 -21.93
N THR A 138 -11.09 -2.09 -22.04
CA THR A 138 -10.91 -1.36 -23.30
C THR A 138 -9.44 -1.33 -23.70
N TYR A 139 -9.16 -1.09 -24.98
CA TYR A 139 -7.79 -0.93 -25.45
C TYR A 139 -7.04 0.18 -24.70
N GLU A 140 -7.72 1.30 -24.41
CA GLU A 140 -7.14 2.42 -23.65
C GLU A 140 -6.78 2.08 -22.21
N GLN A 141 -7.54 1.19 -21.56
CA GLN A 141 -7.17 0.67 -20.24
C GLN A 141 -5.93 -0.22 -20.32
N VAL A 142 -5.84 -1.10 -21.33
CA VAL A 142 -4.65 -1.95 -21.54
C VAL A 142 -3.43 -1.10 -21.87
N ARG A 143 -3.57 -0.10 -22.76
CA ARG A 143 -2.52 0.85 -23.13
C ARG A 143 -2.00 1.61 -21.90
N ALA A 144 -2.90 2.16 -21.09
CA ALA A 144 -2.54 2.84 -19.84
C ALA A 144 -1.87 1.89 -18.84
N PHE A 145 -2.33 0.65 -18.75
CA PHE A 145 -1.75 -0.37 -17.90
C PHE A 145 -0.31 -0.73 -18.32
N CYS A 146 -0.07 -0.95 -19.61
CA CYS A 146 1.26 -1.24 -20.15
C CYS A 146 2.23 -0.07 -19.99
N LYS A 147 1.79 1.18 -20.24
CA LYS A 147 2.60 2.39 -19.99
C LYS A 147 3.08 2.51 -18.54
N ASN A 148 2.29 1.98 -17.60
CA ASN A 148 2.56 2.01 -16.17
C ASN A 148 3.03 0.65 -15.63
N ALA A 149 3.41 -0.30 -16.48
CA ALA A 149 3.74 -1.67 -16.08
C ALA A 149 4.76 -1.69 -14.93
N ALA A 150 5.85 -0.92 -15.05
CA ALA A 150 6.92 -0.86 -14.05
C ALA A 150 6.49 -0.34 -12.66
N PHE A 151 5.32 0.31 -12.56
CA PHE A 151 4.82 0.95 -11.34
C PHE A 151 3.59 0.24 -10.77
N ILE A 152 3.16 -0.88 -11.37
CA ILE A 152 2.04 -1.65 -10.84
C ILE A 152 2.39 -2.12 -9.42
N ASN A 153 1.45 -1.92 -8.52
CA ASN A 153 1.57 -2.34 -7.13
C ASN A 153 0.23 -2.93 -6.66
N VAL A 154 0.31 -3.89 -5.75
CA VAL A 154 -0.85 -4.51 -5.11
C VAL A 154 -0.68 -4.39 -3.61
N LEU A 155 -1.70 -3.84 -2.96
CA LEU A 155 -1.72 -3.65 -1.51
C LEU A 155 -2.73 -4.62 -0.91
N ASP A 156 -2.24 -5.60 -0.15
CA ASP A 156 -3.08 -6.48 0.65
C ASP A 156 -3.01 -6.07 2.13
N SER A 157 -4.00 -5.31 2.56
CA SER A 157 -4.12 -4.92 3.97
C SER A 157 -4.82 -6.01 4.78
N ARG A 158 -4.52 -6.05 6.08
CA ARG A 158 -5.15 -7.01 6.99
C ARG A 158 -6.49 -6.50 7.47
N SER A 159 -7.35 -7.44 7.84
CA SER A 159 -8.60 -7.09 8.51
C SER A 159 -8.34 -6.65 9.95
N LEU A 160 -9.16 -5.71 10.45
CA LEU A 160 -9.14 -5.30 11.85
C LEU A 160 -9.29 -6.48 12.82
N ASN A 161 -10.05 -7.50 12.41
CA ASN A 161 -10.22 -8.74 13.18
C ASN A 161 -8.91 -9.52 13.32
N GLN A 162 -8.07 -9.55 12.28
CA GLN A 162 -6.75 -10.15 12.36
C GLN A 162 -5.88 -9.34 13.32
N GLU A 163 -5.82 -8.01 13.19
CA GLU A 163 -5.04 -7.14 14.08
C GLU A 163 -5.37 -7.36 15.58
N TYR A 164 -6.65 -7.58 15.92
CA TYR A 164 -7.11 -7.73 17.30
C TYR A 164 -6.98 -9.15 17.87
N LYS A 165 -6.85 -10.17 17.01
CA LYS A 165 -6.80 -11.58 17.44
C LYS A 165 -5.37 -12.03 17.72
N ILE A 166 -5.24 -12.84 18.76
CA ILE A 166 -4.08 -13.71 18.94
C ILE A 166 -4.37 -14.97 18.14
N ASP A 167 -3.48 -15.32 17.22
CA ASP A 167 -3.59 -16.62 16.58
C ASP A 167 -3.11 -17.71 17.57
N MET A 168 -4.06 -18.35 18.26
CA MET A 168 -3.78 -19.48 19.14
C MET A 168 -3.47 -20.78 18.35
N THR A 169 -3.66 -20.79 17.02
CA THR A 169 -3.49 -21.98 16.19
C THR A 169 -2.08 -22.13 15.62
N GLY A 170 -1.15 -21.23 15.96
CA GLY A 170 0.21 -21.24 15.44
C GLY A 170 0.31 -20.81 13.98
N ILE A 171 -0.79 -20.36 13.35
CA ILE A 171 -0.80 -19.81 11.99
C ILE A 171 -0.50 -18.29 12.06
N GLU A 172 0.76 -18.02 12.36
CA GLU A 172 1.56 -16.84 12.02
C GLU A 172 0.90 -15.68 11.24
N THR A 173 0.36 -14.63 11.88
CA THR A 173 0.39 -13.28 11.24
C THR A 173 0.24 -12.08 12.20
N SER A 174 -0.75 -12.06 13.10
CA SER A 174 -1.10 -10.81 13.81
C SER A 174 -0.20 -10.45 14.98
N THR A 175 0.09 -11.42 15.86
CA THR A 175 1.02 -11.23 16.99
C THR A 175 2.46 -11.04 16.52
N LYS A 176 2.82 -11.59 15.35
CA LYS A 176 4.17 -11.45 14.79
C LYS A 176 4.50 -10.00 14.45
N ASN A 177 3.55 -9.20 13.97
CA ASN A 177 3.86 -7.87 13.47
C ASN A 177 3.94 -6.82 14.59
N LEU A 178 3.00 -6.78 15.54
CA LEU A 178 3.15 -5.90 16.71
C LEU A 178 4.38 -6.30 17.56
N ARG A 179 4.60 -7.60 17.80
CA ARG A 179 5.80 -8.09 18.50
C ARG A 179 7.08 -7.76 17.73
N ALA A 180 7.11 -7.94 16.40
CA ALA A 180 8.27 -7.60 15.58
C ALA A 180 8.56 -6.10 15.57
N CYS A 181 7.52 -5.25 15.51
CA CYS A 181 7.65 -3.80 15.69
C CYS A 181 8.30 -3.50 17.04
N CYS A 182 7.78 -4.04 18.14
CA CYS A 182 8.37 -3.86 19.47
C CYS A 182 9.83 -4.34 19.54
N GLN A 183 10.13 -5.52 18.97
CA GLN A 183 11.49 -6.07 18.94
C GLN A 183 12.47 -5.21 18.15
N LYS A 184 12.03 -4.62 17.03
CA LYS A 184 12.81 -3.68 16.22
C LYS A 184 13.15 -2.43 17.05
N MET A 185 12.19 -1.90 17.82
CA MET A 185 12.42 -0.70 18.65
C MET A 185 13.36 -0.95 19.83
N ILE A 186 13.43 -2.17 20.37
CA ILE A 186 14.39 -2.51 21.43
C ILE A 186 15.83 -2.49 20.89
N ASN A 187 16.03 -2.94 19.65
CA ASN A 187 17.35 -3.19 19.08
C ASN A 187 17.95 -2.00 18.31
N GLY A 188 17.21 -0.89 18.16
CA GLY A 188 17.64 0.23 17.32
C GLY A 188 17.56 1.57 18.04
N ASP A 189 18.72 2.22 18.18
CA ASP A 189 18.86 3.51 18.87
C ASP A 189 18.26 4.70 18.08
N ASP A 190 18.10 4.57 16.75
CA ASP A 190 17.66 5.64 15.85
C ASP A 190 16.13 5.75 15.64
N TYR A 191 15.32 4.91 16.30
CA TYR A 191 13.87 4.82 16.04
C TYR A 191 12.99 5.57 17.04
N GLN A 192 13.48 6.66 17.66
CA GLN A 192 12.77 7.32 18.77
C GLN A 192 11.34 7.77 18.41
N ASN A 193 11.14 8.37 17.23
CA ASN A 193 9.82 8.81 16.76
C ASN A 193 8.89 7.63 16.41
N GLU A 194 9.42 6.57 15.82
CA GLU A 194 8.65 5.35 15.53
C GLU A 194 8.26 4.64 16.84
N LYS A 195 9.17 4.53 17.81
CA LYS A 195 8.89 3.94 19.12
C LYS A 195 7.78 4.72 19.83
N ARG A 196 7.87 6.05 19.84
CA ARG A 196 6.84 6.89 20.46
C ARG A 196 5.47 6.72 19.81
N SER A 197 5.42 6.61 18.49
CA SER A 197 4.19 6.30 17.75
C SER A 197 3.65 4.91 18.10
N LEU A 198 4.52 3.91 18.24
CA LEU A 198 4.15 2.56 18.66
C LEU A 198 3.61 2.52 20.09
N ASP A 199 4.24 3.26 21.00
CA ASP A 199 3.78 3.42 22.39
C ASP A 199 2.39 4.06 22.44
N LEU A 200 2.12 5.10 21.64
CA LEU A 200 0.79 5.71 21.51
C LEU A 200 -0.27 4.68 21.11
N TYR A 201 0.03 3.81 20.14
CA TYR A 201 -0.90 2.75 19.73
C TYR A 201 -1.20 1.78 20.87
N ILE A 202 -0.18 1.28 21.58
CA ILE A 202 -0.39 0.37 22.72
C ILE A 202 -1.23 1.06 23.82
N ILE A 203 -0.96 2.33 24.09
CA ILE A 203 -1.71 3.14 25.05
C ILE A 203 -3.17 3.31 24.60
N TRP A 204 -3.45 3.56 23.32
CA TRP A 204 -4.83 3.64 22.80
C TRP A 204 -5.59 2.32 22.98
N ARG A 205 -4.96 1.17 22.69
CA ARG A 205 -5.57 -0.15 22.97
C ARG A 205 -5.88 -0.33 24.46
N ALA A 206 -5.02 0.20 25.35
CA ALA A 206 -5.27 0.20 26.78
C ALA A 206 -6.42 1.13 27.18
N CYS A 207 -6.54 2.30 26.53
CA CYS A 207 -7.64 3.25 26.72
C CYS A 207 -8.99 2.67 26.28
N GLU A 208 -9.03 1.89 25.20
CA GLU A 208 -10.25 1.19 24.76
C GLU A 208 -10.74 0.17 25.80
N ARG A 209 -9.81 -0.64 26.36
CA ARG A 209 -10.13 -1.54 27.47
C ARG A 209 -10.60 -0.76 28.70
N PHE A 210 -9.91 0.33 29.03
CA PHE A 210 -10.30 1.21 30.13
C PHE A 210 -11.73 1.75 29.95
N LYS A 211 -12.07 2.26 28.77
CA LYS A 211 -13.41 2.75 28.45
C LYS A 211 -14.47 1.66 28.59
N THR A 212 -14.17 0.46 28.10
CA THR A 212 -15.11 -0.67 28.15
C THR A 212 -15.44 -1.07 29.58
N GLU A 213 -14.45 -1.05 30.48
CA GLU A 213 -14.65 -1.48 31.87
C GLU A 213 -15.11 -0.36 32.81
N LYS A 214 -14.69 0.89 32.57
CA LYS A 214 -14.97 2.04 33.44
C LYS A 214 -16.08 2.96 32.91
N ASN A 215 -16.57 2.72 31.69
CA ASN A 215 -17.56 3.55 30.99
C ASN A 215 -17.16 5.03 30.84
N ARG A 216 -15.85 5.31 30.83
CA ARG A 216 -15.27 6.65 30.62
C ARG A 216 -13.82 6.51 30.12
N TYR A 217 -13.25 7.56 29.54
CA TYR A 217 -11.82 7.56 29.17
C TYR A 217 -10.91 7.95 30.35
N PRO A 218 -9.62 7.59 30.33
CA PRO A 218 -8.64 8.09 31.30
C PRO A 218 -8.59 9.62 31.30
N GLY A 219 -8.44 10.25 32.46
CA GLY A 219 -8.36 11.70 32.61
C GLY A 219 -9.68 12.46 32.48
N THR A 220 -10.80 11.74 32.44
CA THR A 220 -12.15 12.35 32.35
C THR A 220 -12.90 12.27 33.68
N ASN A 221 -14.03 12.98 33.78
CA ASN A 221 -14.94 12.98 34.93
C ASN A 221 -14.32 13.43 36.25
N GLY A 222 -13.27 14.26 36.20
CA GLY A 222 -12.65 14.87 37.39
C GLY A 222 -11.85 13.89 38.25
N VAL A 223 -11.57 12.68 37.77
CA VAL A 223 -10.69 11.73 38.47
C VAL A 223 -9.24 12.22 38.35
N PRO A 224 -8.46 12.25 39.45
CA PRO A 224 -7.06 12.64 39.39
C PRO A 224 -6.26 11.82 38.37
N GLU A 225 -5.52 12.48 37.49
CA GLU A 225 -4.76 11.85 36.40
C GLU A 225 -3.84 10.73 36.89
N ASN A 226 -3.22 10.90 38.06
CA ASN A 226 -2.32 9.91 38.65
C ASN A 226 -3.01 8.57 38.97
N LEU A 227 -4.29 8.58 39.35
CA LEU A 227 -5.04 7.34 39.62
C LEU A 227 -5.35 6.60 38.32
N ASP A 228 -5.79 7.34 37.30
CA ASP A 228 -6.08 6.78 35.98
C ASP A 228 -4.81 6.27 35.29
N LYS A 229 -3.67 6.96 35.49
CA LYS A 229 -2.36 6.50 35.01
C LYS A 229 -2.02 5.11 35.56
N LEU A 230 -2.19 4.88 36.86
CA LEU A 230 -1.89 3.57 37.47
C LEU A 230 -2.78 2.45 36.92
N ASP A 231 -4.08 2.73 36.73
CA ASP A 231 -5.02 1.79 36.09
C ASP A 231 -4.60 1.51 34.64
N LEU A 232 -4.22 2.55 33.89
CA LEU A 232 -3.77 2.44 32.51
C LEU A 232 -2.46 1.64 32.38
N ILE A 233 -1.48 1.84 33.26
CA ILE A 233 -0.24 1.04 33.32
C ILE A 233 -0.57 -0.45 33.56
N SER A 234 -1.49 -0.76 34.46
CA SER A 234 -1.92 -2.14 34.71
C SER A 234 -2.52 -2.78 33.46
N ARG A 235 -3.31 -2.02 32.69
CA ARG A 235 -3.90 -2.47 31.41
C ARG A 235 -2.87 -2.66 30.32
N ILE A 236 -1.88 -1.77 30.22
CA ILE A 236 -0.75 -1.91 29.30
C ILE A 236 0.01 -3.21 29.60
N LYS A 237 0.32 -3.48 30.87
CA LYS A 237 0.96 -4.75 31.28
C LYS A 237 0.13 -5.98 30.93
N ASN A 238 -1.20 -5.90 31.08
CA ASN A 238 -2.10 -6.98 30.68
C ASN A 238 -2.15 -7.16 29.14
N LEU A 239 -2.04 -6.07 28.38
CA LEU A 239 -1.96 -6.11 26.91
C LEU A 239 -0.63 -6.69 26.43
N GLN A 240 0.49 -6.30 27.05
CA GLN A 240 1.82 -6.84 26.75
C GLN A 240 1.85 -8.35 26.95
N LYS A 241 1.27 -8.84 28.06
CA LYS A 241 1.11 -10.28 28.30
C LYS A 241 0.16 -10.95 27.31
N PHE A 242 -0.96 -10.30 26.99
CA PHE A 242 -1.95 -10.83 26.05
C PHE A 242 -1.34 -11.03 24.66
N TYR A 243 -0.64 -10.03 24.13
CA TYR A 243 -0.01 -10.11 22.81
C TYR A 243 1.37 -10.77 22.78
N ASP A 244 1.84 -11.28 23.93
CA ASP A 244 3.19 -11.84 24.07
C ASP A 244 4.25 -10.87 23.51
N LEU A 245 4.26 -9.63 24.01
CA LEU A 245 5.27 -8.64 23.64
C LEU A 245 6.59 -8.91 24.40
N PRO A 246 7.76 -8.53 23.86
CA PRO A 246 9.04 -8.80 24.52
C PRO A 246 9.10 -8.11 25.89
N ASP A 247 9.55 -8.82 26.93
CA ASP A 247 9.62 -8.28 28.31
C ASP A 247 10.48 -7.02 28.43
N ALA A 248 11.49 -6.88 27.56
CA ALA A 248 12.36 -5.69 27.49
C ALA A 248 11.67 -4.46 26.86
N TYR A 249 10.49 -4.64 26.24
CA TYR A 249 9.77 -3.52 25.63
C TYR A 249 8.95 -2.80 26.70
N GLU A 250 9.38 -1.60 27.04
CA GLU A 250 8.67 -0.74 27.99
C GLU A 250 8.07 0.48 27.30
N VAL A 251 6.78 0.71 27.60
CA VAL A 251 6.06 1.93 27.20
C VAL A 251 6.48 3.06 28.14
N GLU A 252 6.77 4.24 27.59
CA GLU A 252 7.23 5.37 28.37
C GLU A 252 6.15 5.90 29.34
N ASP A 253 6.44 5.86 30.64
CA ASP A 253 5.53 6.32 31.71
C ASP A 253 5.09 7.79 31.56
N ALA A 254 5.94 8.64 30.98
CA ALA A 254 5.63 10.04 30.70
C ALA A 254 4.53 10.16 29.64
N LEU A 255 4.54 9.29 28.62
CA LEU A 255 3.52 9.26 27.58
C LEU A 255 2.17 8.75 28.12
N VAL A 256 2.19 7.81 29.07
CA VAL A 256 0.97 7.36 29.76
C VAL A 256 0.35 8.49 30.58
N GLN A 257 1.17 9.27 31.30
CA GLN A 257 0.69 10.47 32.00
C GLN A 257 0.06 11.45 31.02
N GLU A 258 0.74 11.70 29.90
CA GLU A 258 0.28 12.64 28.88
C GLU A 258 -1.06 12.20 28.26
N MET A 259 -1.27 10.89 28.07
CA MET A 259 -2.57 10.36 27.64
C MET A 259 -3.70 10.65 28.63
N CYS A 260 -3.43 10.53 29.93
CA CYS A 260 -4.40 10.94 30.95
C CYS A 260 -4.63 12.46 30.92
N ARG A 261 -3.58 13.27 30.73
CA ARG A 261 -3.70 14.73 30.60
C ARG A 261 -4.57 15.15 29.41
N TYR A 262 -4.53 14.41 28.30
CA TYR A 262 -5.39 14.69 27.15
C TYR A 262 -6.88 14.57 27.47
N GLY A 263 -7.28 13.74 28.42
CA GLY A 263 -8.67 13.63 28.86
C GLY A 263 -9.66 13.33 27.72
N ALA A 264 -9.23 12.57 26.71
CA ALA A 264 -9.99 12.28 25.49
C ALA A 264 -10.53 13.53 24.75
N CYS A 265 -9.82 14.66 24.80
CA CYS A 265 -10.17 15.84 24.03
C CYS A 265 -9.84 15.67 22.54
N GLU A 266 -10.60 16.36 21.68
CA GLU A 266 -10.33 16.46 20.25
C GLU A 266 -9.83 17.88 19.91
N VAL A 267 -8.53 18.03 19.68
CA VAL A 267 -7.92 19.33 19.37
C VAL A 267 -8.13 19.63 17.88
N HIS A 268 -8.73 20.79 17.58
CA HIS A 268 -9.10 21.18 16.22
C HIS A 268 -7.95 21.13 15.20
N SER A 269 -6.74 21.55 15.57
CA SER A 269 -5.58 21.52 14.66
C SER A 269 -5.16 20.09 14.32
N VAL A 270 -5.19 19.17 15.29
CA VAL A 270 -4.88 17.75 15.09
C VAL A 270 -5.97 17.08 14.24
N ALA A 271 -7.23 17.35 14.55
CA ALA A 271 -8.37 16.86 13.76
C ALA A 271 -8.31 17.36 12.31
N SER A 272 -7.97 18.63 12.08
CA SER A 272 -7.83 19.21 10.73
C SER A 272 -6.70 18.57 9.94
N PHE A 273 -5.54 18.33 10.58
CA PHE A 273 -4.43 17.62 9.95
C PHE A 273 -4.83 16.19 9.55
N MET A 274 -5.42 15.44 10.48
CA MET A 274 -5.88 14.07 10.22
C MET A 274 -6.98 14.02 9.15
N GLY A 275 -7.86 15.02 9.11
CA GLY A 275 -8.89 15.15 8.08
C GLY A 275 -8.31 15.32 6.68
N GLY A 276 -7.25 16.12 6.52
CA GLY A 276 -6.55 16.28 5.25
C GLY A 276 -5.90 14.98 4.77
N LEU A 277 -5.25 14.25 5.68
CA LEU A 277 -4.62 12.96 5.36
C LEU A 277 -5.67 11.91 4.99
N ALA A 278 -6.72 11.75 5.79
CA ALA A 278 -7.80 10.81 5.53
C ALA A 278 -8.54 11.11 4.22
N ALA A 279 -8.76 12.39 3.90
CA ALA A 279 -9.34 12.80 2.63
C ALA A 279 -8.46 12.40 1.44
N GLN A 280 -7.15 12.62 1.53
CA GLN A 280 -6.23 12.24 0.46
C GLN A 280 -6.16 10.72 0.28
N GLU A 281 -6.08 9.94 1.36
CA GLU A 281 -6.14 8.47 1.28
C GLU A 281 -7.45 7.98 0.65
N SER A 282 -8.57 8.64 0.98
CA SER A 282 -9.86 8.34 0.36
C SER A 282 -9.86 8.62 -1.15
N ILE A 283 -9.25 9.73 -1.61
CA ILE A 283 -9.11 10.05 -3.03
C ILE A 283 -8.29 8.99 -3.76
N LYS A 284 -7.19 8.49 -3.16
CA LYS A 284 -6.38 7.42 -3.76
C LYS A 284 -7.20 6.15 -4.00
N LEU A 285 -7.99 5.75 -3.00
CA LEU A 285 -8.85 4.56 -3.10
C LEU A 285 -9.96 4.72 -4.14
N ILE A 286 -10.60 5.90 -4.21
CA ILE A 286 -11.68 6.18 -5.17
C ILE A 286 -11.15 6.21 -6.61
N THR A 287 -10.00 6.85 -6.82
CA THR A 287 -9.44 7.05 -8.17
C THR A 287 -8.64 5.85 -8.67
N GLY A 288 -8.20 4.96 -7.76
CA GLY A 288 -7.23 3.92 -8.10
C GLY A 288 -5.88 4.51 -8.54
N GLN A 289 -5.57 5.74 -8.13
CA GLN A 289 -4.33 6.45 -8.44
C GLN A 289 -3.51 6.66 -7.16
N TYR A 290 -2.18 6.68 -7.33
CA TYR A 290 -1.20 6.69 -6.25
C TYR A 290 -1.27 5.44 -5.35
N VAL A 291 -0.34 5.35 -4.39
CA VAL A 291 -0.25 4.23 -3.45
C VAL A 291 -0.81 4.66 -2.09
N PRO A 292 -1.88 4.02 -1.59
CA PRO A 292 -2.38 4.24 -0.23
C PRO A 292 -1.37 3.79 0.83
N LEU A 293 -1.48 4.33 2.03
CA LEU A 293 -0.73 3.84 3.19
C LEU A 293 -1.15 2.40 3.52
N ASN A 294 -0.18 1.56 3.87
CA ASN A 294 -0.49 0.19 4.28
C ASN A 294 -0.88 0.17 5.77
N ASN A 295 -2.15 -0.14 6.04
CA ASN A 295 -2.68 -0.43 7.37
C ASN A 295 -2.82 0.79 8.31
N THR A 296 -1.84 1.10 9.16
CA THR A 296 -2.05 2.04 10.28
C THR A 296 -1.04 3.18 10.26
N PHE A 297 -1.52 4.42 10.13
CA PHE A 297 -0.73 5.61 10.31
C PHE A 297 -0.99 6.23 11.68
N ILE A 298 0.09 6.56 12.39
CA ILE A 298 0.04 7.19 13.70
C ILE A 298 0.73 8.54 13.58
N PHE A 299 0.04 9.58 14.04
CA PHE A 299 0.56 10.94 14.10
C PHE A 299 0.71 11.37 15.56
N ASP A 300 1.91 11.81 15.93
CA ASP A 300 2.18 12.44 17.22
C ASP A 300 2.35 13.95 17.03
N ALA A 301 1.28 14.69 17.33
CA ALA A 301 1.27 16.14 17.19
C ALA A 301 2.26 16.86 18.12
N ASN A 302 2.70 16.24 19.21
CA ASN A 302 3.66 16.87 20.14
C ASN A 302 5.07 16.90 19.55
N SER A 303 5.46 15.86 18.81
CA SER A 303 6.76 15.79 18.11
C SER A 303 6.67 16.30 16.66
N GLY A 304 5.46 16.41 16.10
CA GLY A 304 5.25 16.69 14.68
C GLY A 304 5.61 15.52 13.76
N GLY A 305 5.88 14.34 14.34
CA GLY A 305 6.24 13.12 13.62
C GLY A 305 5.05 12.22 13.33
N GLY A 306 5.17 11.40 12.30
CA GLY A 306 4.22 10.33 12.01
C GLY A 306 4.92 9.08 11.53
N SER A 307 4.31 7.92 11.74
CA SER A 307 4.87 6.63 11.36
C SER A 307 3.77 5.68 10.87
N VAL A 308 4.12 4.87 9.89
CA VAL A 308 3.22 3.87 9.30
C VAL A 308 3.64 2.49 9.81
N PHE A 309 2.66 1.73 10.27
CA PHE A 309 2.84 0.38 10.78
C PHE A 309 1.87 -0.57 10.10
N GLU A 310 2.38 -1.76 9.84
CA GLU A 310 1.57 -2.89 9.44
C GLU A 310 1.35 -3.75 10.69
N PHE A 311 0.22 -3.57 11.40
CA PHE A 311 -0.08 -4.27 12.67
C PHE A 311 -0.83 -5.58 12.55
#